data_AF-A0A833FWD5-F1
#
_entry.id   AF-A0A833FWD5-F1
#
_cell.length_a   1.000
_cell.length_b   1.000
_cell.length_c   1.000
_cell.angle_alpha   90.00
_cell.angle_beta   90.00
_cell.angle_gamma   90.00
#
_symmetry.space_group_name_H-M   'P 1'
#
loop_
_entity.id
_entity.type
_entity.pdbx_description
1 polymer ?
#
loop_
_entity_poly.entity_id
_entity_poly.type
_entity_poly.pdbx_seq_one_letter_code
_entity_poly.pdbx_strand_id
1 'polypeptide(L)'
;TRRGFFDGVGLRLPTVCVRPGKPNKAASGFFSNIIREPLKGEEAVLPVSEDVRHWHASPRAAVGFMLHAATMDTASIGPRRNITLPGLSVTVGEQIEALRKVAGEKVVKRIRRVPDETIIGIVAGWPRNFDARRARELGFKAESSFEEIIRIHIEDELGGKIA
;
A
#
# COMPACT_ATOMS: atom_id res chain seq x y z
N THR A 1 -8.17 -28.03 -1.24
CA THR A 1 -6.73 -28.09 -1.64
C THR A 1 -6.39 -29.45 -2.24
N ARG A 2 -5.19 -29.67 -2.82
CA ARG A 2 -4.78 -30.95 -3.43
C ARG A 2 -4.93 -32.17 -2.50
N ARG A 3 -4.87 -31.96 -1.17
CA ARG A 3 -5.02 -33.02 -0.16
C ARG A 3 -6.44 -33.11 0.44
N GLY A 4 -7.37 -32.24 0.06
CA GLY A 4 -8.75 -32.25 0.57
C GLY A 4 -8.95 -31.84 2.03
N PHE A 5 -7.90 -31.68 2.84
CA PHE A 5 -8.02 -31.40 4.28
C PHE A 5 -8.58 -30.02 4.65
N PHE A 6 -8.45 -29.05 3.75
CA PHE A 6 -9.00 -27.71 3.93
C PHE A 6 -9.22 -27.05 2.57
N ASP A 7 -9.99 -25.99 2.58
CA ASP A 7 -10.19 -25.13 1.43
C ASP A 7 -9.35 -23.86 1.54
N GLY A 8 -8.18 -23.87 0.90
CA GLY A 8 -7.17 -22.83 1.07
C GLY A 8 -7.17 -21.83 -0.07
N VAL A 9 -7.01 -20.55 0.28
CA VAL A 9 -6.77 -19.43 -0.63
C VAL A 9 -5.50 -18.72 -0.20
N GLY A 10 -4.52 -18.62 -1.12
CA GLY A 10 -3.27 -17.91 -0.89
C GLY A 10 -3.37 -16.47 -1.39
N LEU A 11 -3.16 -15.51 -0.51
CA LEU A 11 -3.27 -14.09 -0.83
C LEU A 11 -1.87 -13.45 -0.92
N ARG A 12 -1.50 -12.96 -2.09
CA ARG A 12 -0.27 -12.17 -2.28
C ARG A 12 -0.63 -10.69 -2.16
N LEU A 13 -0.49 -10.18 -0.94
CA LEU A 13 -0.83 -8.80 -0.60
C LEU A 13 0.10 -7.80 -1.28
N PRO A 14 -0.41 -6.64 -1.74
CA PRO A 14 0.40 -5.47 -2.01
C PRO A 14 1.15 -4.97 -0.77
N THR A 15 2.04 -3.99 -0.94
CA THR A 15 2.56 -3.28 0.23
C THR A 15 1.44 -2.47 0.88
N VAL A 16 1.17 -2.77 2.16
CA VAL A 16 0.15 -2.05 2.93
C VAL A 16 0.64 -0.64 3.21
N CYS A 17 -0.05 0.34 2.65
CA CYS A 17 0.24 1.77 2.79
C CYS A 17 -1.09 2.53 2.85
N VAL A 18 -1.32 3.46 3.78
CA VAL A 18 -0.42 3.90 4.85
C VAL A 18 -0.51 2.94 6.04
N ARG A 19 0.61 2.31 6.42
CA ARG A 19 0.64 1.43 7.60
C ARG A 19 0.49 2.28 8.87
N PRO A 20 -0.43 1.97 9.79
CA PRO A 20 -0.62 2.74 11.01
C PRO A 20 0.46 2.46 12.06
N GLY A 21 0.42 3.23 13.16
CA GLY A 21 1.33 3.08 14.29
C GLY A 21 2.64 3.85 14.13
N LYS A 22 3.74 3.26 14.65
CA LYS A 22 5.08 3.86 14.65
C LYS A 22 5.91 3.37 13.45
N PRO A 23 6.90 4.15 12.98
CA PRO A 23 7.87 3.71 11.97
C PRO A 23 8.46 2.33 12.32
N ASN A 24 8.54 1.44 11.33
CA ASN A 24 9.27 0.19 11.47
C ASN A 24 10.70 0.34 10.89
N LYS A 25 11.59 -0.58 11.26
CA LYS A 25 12.96 -0.65 10.74
C LYS A 25 13.06 -1.30 9.35
N ALA A 26 11.94 -1.55 8.68
CA ALA A 26 11.96 -2.18 7.36
C ALA A 26 12.39 -1.17 6.30
N ALA A 27 13.18 -1.59 5.32
CA ALA A 27 13.59 -0.74 4.21
C ALA A 27 12.40 -0.14 3.43
N SER A 28 11.23 -0.78 3.48
CA SER A 28 9.98 -0.31 2.83
C SER A 28 9.21 0.72 3.67
N GLY A 29 9.62 0.97 4.91
CA GLY A 29 8.88 1.81 5.85
C GLY A 29 8.66 3.22 5.33
N PHE A 30 9.60 3.76 4.53
CA PHE A 30 9.53 5.12 4.02
C PHE A 30 8.26 5.39 3.20
N PHE A 31 7.71 4.40 2.47
CA PHE A 31 6.48 4.58 1.70
C PHE A 31 5.31 5.05 2.56
N SER A 32 5.17 4.49 3.76
CA SER A 32 4.17 4.96 4.73
C SER A 32 4.67 6.19 5.49
N ASN A 33 5.97 6.27 5.79
CA ASN A 33 6.48 7.33 6.66
C ASN A 33 6.33 8.73 6.04
N ILE A 34 6.60 8.86 4.73
CA ILE A 34 6.46 10.15 4.02
C ILE A 34 5.02 10.66 3.94
N ILE A 35 4.04 9.85 4.39
CA ILE A 35 2.63 10.20 4.44
C ILE A 35 2.18 10.37 5.90
N ARG A 36 2.39 9.34 6.72
CA ARG A 36 1.87 9.25 8.10
C ARG A 36 2.41 10.35 9.01
N GLU A 37 3.72 10.55 9.05
CA GLU A 37 4.37 11.52 9.94
C GLU A 37 4.00 12.96 9.54
N PRO A 38 4.07 13.36 8.24
CA PRO A 38 3.64 14.69 7.83
C PRO A 38 2.20 15.04 8.19
N LEU A 39 1.26 14.08 8.06
CA LEU A 39 -0.15 14.28 8.44
C LEU A 39 -0.32 14.54 9.95
N LYS A 40 0.59 14.03 10.77
CA LYS A 40 0.65 14.26 12.23
C LYS A 40 1.44 15.49 12.63
N GLY A 41 2.04 16.19 11.66
CA GLY A 41 2.86 17.37 11.95
C GLY A 41 4.34 17.08 12.13
N GLU A 42 4.76 15.85 11.93
CA GLU A 42 6.13 15.37 12.14
C GLU A 42 6.90 15.33 10.82
N GLU A 43 8.23 15.42 10.89
CA GLU A 43 9.08 15.26 9.72
C GLU A 43 9.24 13.79 9.33
N ALA A 44 9.40 13.53 8.03
CA ALA A 44 9.71 12.21 7.50
C ALA A 44 10.90 12.26 6.55
N VAL A 45 11.76 11.24 6.61
CA VAL A 45 12.87 11.08 5.67
C VAL A 45 12.39 10.30 4.44
N LEU A 46 12.67 10.85 3.26
CA LEU A 46 12.60 10.16 1.98
C LEU A 46 14.01 9.71 1.56
N PRO A 47 14.31 8.39 1.61
CA PRO A 47 15.64 7.86 1.33
C PRO A 47 15.93 7.52 -0.14
N VAL A 48 14.96 7.69 -1.04
CA VAL A 48 15.04 7.24 -2.43
C VAL A 48 14.59 8.32 -3.40
N SER A 49 14.85 8.13 -4.70
CA SER A 49 14.31 9.01 -5.76
C SER A 49 12.77 8.99 -5.78
N GLU A 50 12.19 10.11 -6.18
CA GLU A 50 10.75 10.24 -6.43
C GLU A 50 10.26 9.34 -7.59
N ASP A 51 11.18 8.86 -8.44
CA ASP A 51 10.88 7.95 -9.57
C ASP A 51 10.64 6.49 -9.13
N VAL A 52 10.95 6.14 -7.88
CA VAL A 52 10.75 4.78 -7.38
C VAL A 52 9.27 4.41 -7.44
N ARG A 53 8.94 3.39 -8.22
CA ARG A 53 7.58 2.88 -8.42
C ARG A 53 7.34 1.60 -7.64
N HIS A 54 6.20 1.52 -6.95
CA HIS A 54 5.84 0.36 -6.14
C HIS A 54 4.33 0.08 -6.14
N TRP A 55 3.93 -1.07 -5.58
CA TRP A 55 2.55 -1.58 -5.59
C TRP A 55 1.90 -1.53 -4.20
N HIS A 56 0.79 -0.80 -4.08
CA HIS A 56 0.18 -0.43 -2.80
C HIS A 56 -1.28 -0.85 -2.66
N ALA A 57 -1.73 -1.01 -1.42
CA ALA A 57 -3.15 -1.05 -1.02
C ALA A 57 -3.28 -0.57 0.43
N SER A 58 -4.45 -0.05 0.81
CA SER A 58 -4.68 0.38 2.19
C SER A 58 -4.84 -0.79 3.17
N PRO A 59 -4.71 -0.56 4.50
CA PRO A 59 -5.13 -1.53 5.50
C PRO A 59 -6.60 -1.97 5.33
N ARG A 60 -7.49 -1.05 4.94
CA ARG A 60 -8.92 -1.33 4.70
C ARG A 60 -9.11 -2.33 3.54
N ALA A 61 -8.41 -2.14 2.43
CA ALA A 61 -8.40 -3.10 1.33
C ALA A 61 -7.80 -4.45 1.76
N ALA A 62 -6.71 -4.45 2.53
CA ALA A 62 -6.09 -5.68 3.04
C ALA A 62 -7.06 -6.53 3.87
N VAL A 63 -7.84 -5.91 4.77
CA VAL A 63 -8.91 -6.57 5.51
C VAL A 63 -10.01 -7.06 4.58
N GLY A 64 -10.45 -6.22 3.64
CA GLY A 64 -11.45 -6.57 2.63
C GLY A 64 -11.06 -7.80 1.80
N PHE A 65 -9.77 -7.94 1.43
CA PHE A 65 -9.28 -9.12 0.73
C PHE A 65 -9.42 -10.39 1.58
N MET A 66 -9.09 -10.32 2.86
CA MET A 66 -9.20 -11.49 3.75
C MET A 66 -10.66 -11.89 3.95
N LEU A 67 -11.55 -10.92 4.16
CA LEU A 67 -12.99 -11.17 4.30
C LEU A 67 -13.61 -11.75 3.03
N HIS A 68 -13.27 -11.18 1.86
CA HIS A 68 -13.74 -11.69 0.58
C HIS A 68 -13.25 -13.12 0.32
N ALA A 69 -11.95 -13.38 0.53
CA ALA A 69 -11.39 -14.71 0.36
C ALA A 69 -12.01 -15.76 1.30
N ALA A 70 -12.41 -15.35 2.51
CA ALA A 70 -13.05 -16.23 3.49
C ALA A 70 -14.51 -16.56 3.17
N THR A 71 -15.17 -15.77 2.31
CA THR A 71 -16.63 -15.87 2.07
C THR A 71 -16.99 -16.13 0.61
N MET A 72 -16.05 -16.00 -0.33
CA MET A 72 -16.28 -16.24 -1.75
C MET A 72 -16.45 -17.74 -2.09
N ASP A 73 -17.13 -18.02 -3.21
CA ASP A 73 -17.08 -19.37 -3.81
C ASP A 73 -15.68 -19.65 -4.37
N THR A 74 -14.94 -20.53 -3.70
CA THR A 74 -13.57 -20.88 -4.05
C THR A 74 -13.47 -21.83 -5.25
N ALA A 75 -14.59 -22.39 -5.73
CA ALA A 75 -14.61 -23.21 -6.94
C ALA A 75 -14.19 -22.38 -8.16
N SER A 76 -14.62 -21.11 -8.21
CA SER A 76 -14.24 -20.13 -9.24
C SER A 76 -12.73 -19.86 -9.34
N ILE A 77 -11.97 -20.10 -8.26
CA ILE A 77 -10.52 -19.89 -8.21
C ILE A 77 -9.80 -20.96 -9.05
N GLY A 78 -10.35 -22.16 -9.14
CA GLY A 78 -9.71 -23.32 -9.77
C GLY A 78 -8.45 -23.81 -9.02
N PRO A 79 -7.54 -24.54 -9.68
CA PRO A 79 -6.40 -25.18 -9.03
C PRO A 79 -5.30 -24.19 -8.59
N ARG A 80 -5.25 -22.99 -9.16
CA ARG A 80 -4.21 -21.97 -8.87
C ARG A 80 -4.59 -21.13 -7.66
N ARG A 81 -4.63 -21.73 -6.47
CA ARG A 81 -5.15 -21.10 -5.25
C ARG A 81 -4.41 -19.87 -4.73
N ASN A 82 -3.22 -19.56 -5.27
CA ASN A 82 -2.49 -18.33 -4.94
C ASN A 82 -2.88 -17.20 -5.91
N ILE A 83 -3.28 -16.06 -5.37
CA ILE A 83 -3.83 -14.94 -6.13
C ILE A 83 -2.99 -13.68 -5.85
N THR A 84 -2.49 -13.06 -6.91
CA THR A 84 -1.92 -11.69 -6.85
C THR A 84 -3.06 -10.70 -6.73
N LEU A 85 -3.14 -10.02 -5.59
CA LEU A 85 -4.26 -9.14 -5.27
C LEU A 85 -4.15 -7.80 -5.99
N PRO A 86 -5.30 -7.14 -6.28
CA PRO A 86 -5.29 -5.82 -6.88
C PRO A 86 -4.68 -4.80 -5.92
N GLY A 87 -4.21 -3.71 -6.51
CA GLY A 87 -3.54 -2.62 -5.83
C GLY A 87 -3.31 -1.49 -6.83
N LEU A 88 -2.53 -0.52 -6.38
CA LEU A 88 -2.21 0.69 -7.12
C LEU A 88 -0.69 0.77 -7.34
N SER A 89 -0.27 0.92 -8.61
CA SER A 89 1.13 1.18 -8.95
C SER A 89 1.34 2.68 -9.05
N VAL A 90 2.15 3.24 -8.16
CA VAL A 90 2.51 4.66 -8.19
C VAL A 90 3.99 4.86 -7.90
N THR A 91 4.54 5.97 -8.40
CA THR A 91 5.85 6.47 -8.00
C THR A 91 5.79 7.16 -6.64
N VAL A 92 6.93 7.34 -6.00
CA VAL A 92 7.06 8.18 -4.79
C VAL A 92 6.63 9.62 -5.07
N GLY A 93 6.94 10.18 -6.24
CA GLY A 93 6.48 11.51 -6.64
C GLY A 93 4.96 11.59 -6.74
N GLU A 94 4.30 10.55 -7.28
CA GLU A 94 2.84 10.45 -7.32
C GLU A 94 2.23 10.36 -5.90
N GLN A 95 2.90 9.70 -4.94
CA GLN A 95 2.49 9.68 -3.54
C GLN A 95 2.57 11.07 -2.88
N ILE A 96 3.67 11.80 -3.13
CA ILE A 96 3.87 13.16 -2.61
C ILE A 96 2.85 14.13 -3.22
N GLU A 97 2.56 13.99 -4.50
CA GLU A 97 1.55 14.82 -5.17
C GLU A 97 0.14 14.53 -4.65
N ALA A 98 -0.21 13.26 -4.41
CA ALA A 98 -1.46 12.92 -3.75
C ALA A 98 -1.54 13.52 -2.33
N LEU A 99 -0.44 13.49 -1.57
CA LEU A 99 -0.37 14.14 -0.25
C LEU A 99 -0.56 15.66 -0.36
N ARG A 100 0.06 16.30 -1.36
CA ARG A 100 -0.11 17.74 -1.63
C ARG A 100 -1.57 18.10 -1.88
N LYS A 101 -2.27 17.33 -2.72
CA LYS A 101 -3.67 17.58 -3.05
C LYS A 101 -4.61 17.37 -1.87
N VAL A 102 -4.34 16.36 -1.03
CA VAL A 102 -5.22 16.01 0.09
C VAL A 102 -4.95 16.88 1.33
N ALA A 103 -3.69 17.18 1.63
CA ALA A 103 -3.26 17.75 2.90
C ALA A 103 -2.52 19.10 2.77
N GLY A 104 -2.21 19.54 1.55
CA GLY A 104 -1.60 20.83 1.25
C GLY A 104 -0.08 20.88 1.32
N GLU A 105 0.48 21.95 0.77
CA GLU A 105 1.94 22.14 0.64
C GLU A 105 2.66 22.20 2.00
N LYS A 106 2.02 22.73 3.05
CA LYS A 106 2.58 22.80 4.41
C LYS A 106 2.91 21.40 4.95
N VAL A 107 2.07 20.42 4.67
CA VAL A 107 2.26 19.02 5.08
C VAL A 107 3.42 18.42 4.30
N VAL A 108 3.45 18.61 2.98
CA VAL A 108 4.52 18.10 2.11
C VAL A 108 5.90 18.64 2.47
N LYS A 109 6.00 19.90 2.93
CA LYS A 109 7.27 20.51 3.38
C LYS A 109 7.94 19.78 4.54
N ARG A 110 7.23 18.89 5.25
CA ARG A 110 7.79 18.04 6.32
C ARG A 110 8.58 16.84 5.79
N ILE A 111 8.59 16.59 4.48
CA ILE A 111 9.36 15.52 3.86
C ILE A 111 10.78 16.00 3.57
N ARG A 112 11.77 15.39 4.24
CA ARG A 112 13.20 15.64 4.03
C ARG A 112 13.82 14.57 3.13
N ARG A 113 14.37 14.99 2.00
CA ARG A 113 15.07 14.11 1.05
C ARG A 113 16.49 13.86 1.56
N VAL A 114 16.77 12.65 2.01
CA VAL A 114 18.09 12.24 2.53
C VAL A 114 18.40 10.85 1.95
N PRO A 115 19.05 10.77 0.77
CA PRO A 115 19.32 9.50 0.11
C PRO A 115 20.07 8.50 1.00
N ASP A 116 19.67 7.23 0.92
CA ASP A 116 20.33 6.11 1.58
C ASP A 116 20.60 5.00 0.55
N GLU A 117 21.87 4.85 0.16
CA GLU A 117 22.31 3.88 -0.84
C GLU A 117 21.94 2.43 -0.50
N THR A 118 21.89 2.09 0.79
CA THR A 118 21.48 0.75 1.23
C THR A 118 20.01 0.52 0.91
N ILE A 119 19.14 1.49 1.23
CA ILE A 119 17.71 1.40 0.94
C ILE A 119 17.48 1.42 -0.56
N ILE A 120 18.17 2.29 -1.30
CA ILE A 120 18.11 2.39 -2.77
C ILE A 120 18.44 1.03 -3.42
N GLY A 121 19.53 0.39 -2.99
CA GLY A 121 19.92 -0.93 -3.49
C GLY A 121 18.87 -2.01 -3.21
N ILE A 122 18.25 -1.99 -2.02
CA ILE A 122 17.19 -2.94 -1.66
C ILE A 122 15.95 -2.74 -2.54
N VAL A 123 15.47 -1.50 -2.69
CA VAL A 123 14.24 -1.23 -3.44
C VAL A 123 14.40 -1.40 -4.95
N ALA A 124 15.62 -1.30 -5.49
CA ALA A 124 15.87 -1.50 -6.91
C ALA A 124 15.41 -2.87 -7.43
N GLY A 125 15.45 -3.90 -6.56
CA GLY A 125 15.02 -5.26 -6.88
C GLY A 125 13.52 -5.54 -6.70
N TRP A 126 12.71 -4.56 -6.28
CA TRP A 126 11.31 -4.81 -5.97
C TRP A 126 10.39 -4.77 -7.20
N PRO A 127 9.34 -5.61 -7.24
CA PRO A 127 8.33 -5.53 -8.28
C PRO A 127 7.62 -4.16 -8.28
N ARG A 128 7.55 -3.53 -9.45
CA ARG A 128 7.00 -2.17 -9.61
C ARG A 128 5.49 -2.14 -9.85
N ASN A 129 4.97 -3.17 -10.51
CA ASN A 129 3.58 -3.26 -10.95
C ASN A 129 3.17 -4.72 -11.13
N PHE A 130 1.88 -5.01 -11.02
CA PHE A 130 1.31 -6.34 -11.19
C PHE A 130 0.07 -6.33 -12.07
N ASP A 131 -0.06 -7.34 -12.92
CA ASP A 131 -1.33 -7.67 -13.54
C ASP A 131 -2.20 -8.50 -12.57
N ALA A 132 -3.20 -7.85 -11.99
CA ALA A 132 -4.17 -8.45 -11.08
C ALA A 132 -5.55 -8.70 -11.72
N ARG A 133 -5.65 -8.85 -13.06
CA ARG A 133 -6.93 -9.10 -13.77
C ARG A 133 -7.76 -10.21 -13.14
N ARG A 134 -7.15 -11.39 -12.95
CA ARG A 134 -7.81 -12.56 -12.34
C ARG A 134 -8.39 -12.27 -10.95
N ALA A 135 -7.71 -11.49 -10.13
CA ALA A 135 -8.22 -11.15 -8.81
C ALA A 135 -9.44 -10.20 -8.90
N ARG A 136 -9.42 -9.26 -9.85
CA ARG A 136 -10.57 -8.37 -10.11
C ARG A 136 -11.77 -9.14 -10.63
N GLU A 137 -11.57 -10.09 -11.54
CA GLU A 137 -12.61 -11.00 -12.04
C GLU A 137 -13.22 -11.86 -10.92
N LEU A 138 -12.41 -12.23 -9.93
CA LEU A 138 -12.86 -12.93 -8.72
C LEU A 138 -13.51 -12.00 -7.67
N GLY A 139 -13.68 -10.72 -7.96
CA GLY A 139 -14.37 -9.75 -7.09
C GLY A 139 -13.50 -9.02 -6.07
N PHE A 140 -12.19 -9.25 -6.03
CA PHE A 140 -11.29 -8.49 -5.16
C PHE A 140 -11.18 -7.03 -5.65
N LYS A 141 -11.21 -6.06 -4.73
CA LYS A 141 -11.17 -4.62 -5.03
C LYS A 141 -10.15 -3.89 -4.16
N ALA A 142 -9.39 -2.99 -4.76
CA ALA A 142 -8.45 -2.09 -4.10
C ALA A 142 -8.77 -0.64 -4.51
N GLU A 143 -8.10 0.32 -3.88
CA GLU A 143 -8.21 1.74 -4.21
C GLU A 143 -7.80 2.03 -5.66
N SER A 144 -8.39 3.07 -6.27
CA SER A 144 -8.06 3.51 -7.63
C SER A 144 -7.13 4.71 -7.68
N SER A 145 -6.83 5.34 -6.55
CA SER A 145 -5.96 6.51 -6.45
C SER A 145 -5.21 6.54 -5.11
N PHE A 146 -4.07 7.23 -5.06
CA PHE A 146 -3.32 7.34 -3.81
C PHE A 146 -3.96 8.38 -2.88
N GLU A 147 -4.70 9.36 -3.43
CA GLU A 147 -5.54 10.28 -2.66
C GLU A 147 -6.62 9.52 -1.86
N GLU A 148 -7.19 8.45 -2.40
CA GLU A 148 -8.12 7.57 -1.68
C GLU A 148 -7.43 6.87 -0.50
N ILE A 149 -6.24 6.30 -0.72
CA ILE A 149 -5.44 5.67 0.34
C ILE A 149 -5.15 6.66 1.49
N ILE A 150 -4.80 7.91 1.16
CA ILE A 150 -4.53 8.95 2.17
C ILE A 150 -5.81 9.30 2.94
N ARG A 151 -6.94 9.47 2.26
CA ARG A 151 -8.23 9.76 2.93
C ARG A 151 -8.67 8.64 3.85
N ILE A 152 -8.49 7.37 3.43
CA ILE A 152 -8.73 6.20 4.27
C ILE A 152 -7.89 6.28 5.55
N HIS A 153 -6.60 6.61 5.44
CA HIS A 153 -5.73 6.75 6.61
C HIS A 153 -6.20 7.88 7.54
N ILE A 154 -6.60 9.03 7.00
CA ILE A 154 -7.12 10.16 7.80
C ILE A 154 -8.41 9.77 8.53
N GLU A 155 -9.31 9.05 7.85
CA GLU A 155 -10.57 8.57 8.41
C GLU A 155 -10.35 7.52 9.50
N ASP A 156 -9.63 6.44 9.19
CA ASP A 156 -9.49 5.27 10.06
C ASP A 156 -8.54 5.52 11.24
N GLU A 157 -7.51 6.34 11.06
CA GLU A 157 -6.40 6.44 12.04
C GLU A 157 -6.27 7.81 12.70
N LEU A 158 -6.77 8.89 12.07
CA LEU A 158 -6.63 10.27 12.56
C LEU A 158 -7.97 10.92 12.93
N GLY A 159 -9.08 10.17 12.87
CA GLY A 159 -10.41 10.68 13.22
C GLY A 159 -10.84 11.87 12.37
N GLY A 160 -10.42 11.92 11.10
CA GLY A 160 -10.75 12.99 10.17
C GLY A 160 -9.92 14.27 10.30
N LYS A 161 -8.87 14.31 11.14
CA LYS A 161 -8.11 15.52 11.45
C LYS A 161 -6.62 15.38 11.06
N ILE A 162 -6.01 16.47 10.63
CA ILE A 162 -4.59 16.56 10.26
C ILE A 162 -3.95 17.82 10.89
N ALA A 163 -2.61 17.87 10.97
CA ALA A 163 -1.83 18.90 11.65
C ALA A 163 -1.36 20.10 10.79
#